data_AF-A0A7S0MXH6-F1
#
_entry.id   AF-A0A7S0MXH6-F1
#
_cell.length_a   1.000
_cell.length_b   1.000
_cell.length_c   1.000
_cell.angle_alpha   90.00
_cell.angle_beta   90.00
_cell.angle_gamma   90.00
#
_symmetry.space_group_name_H-M   'P 1'
#
loop_
_entity.id
_entity.type
_entity.pdbx_description
1 polymer ?
#
loop_
_entity_poly.entity_id
_entity_poly.type
_entity_poly.pdbx_seq_one_letter_code
_entity_poly.pdbx_strand_id
1 'polypeptide(L)'
;FDMLLVHLLSSVMPARTWQPLKWSLHRALYEDKEASCVGVLQRHYAGFDVVFVQEASEKFAARAWACLEFCVLRPARSDGRRSQMSIIMLRLDRFVEASARDLTGEVLDLLPPKCVEKGDLCVFQALSHDGRPFLLASFHGDSGGRGA
;
A
#
# COMPACT_ATOMS: atom_id res chain seq x y z
N PHE A 1 -7.01 -23.21 6.81
CA PHE A 1 -7.30 -24.61 6.43
C PHE A 1 -8.40 -24.60 5.38
N ASP A 2 -8.19 -25.27 4.25
CA ASP A 2 -8.96 -25.05 3.02
C ASP A 2 -10.38 -25.64 3.03
N MET A 3 -10.75 -26.39 4.07
CA MET A 3 -12.07 -27.03 4.16
C MET A 3 -13.22 -26.02 4.20
N LEU A 4 -12.99 -24.81 4.73
CA LEU A 4 -13.96 -23.72 4.71
C LEU A 4 -14.16 -23.17 3.29
N LEU A 5 -13.09 -23.15 2.49
CA LEU A 5 -13.11 -22.78 1.08
C LEU A 5 -13.87 -23.83 0.26
N VAL A 6 -13.63 -25.12 0.53
CA VAL A 6 -14.33 -26.25 -0.12
C VAL A 6 -15.83 -26.22 0.23
N HIS A 7 -16.17 -25.94 1.48
CA HIS A 7 -17.56 -25.81 1.92
C HIS A 7 -18.26 -24.61 1.26
N LEU A 8 -17.60 -23.44 1.20
CA LEU A 8 -18.10 -22.26 0.48
C LEU A 8 -18.35 -22.60 -1.00
N LEU A 9 -17.35 -23.17 -1.68
CA LEU A 9 -17.45 -23.58 -3.09
C LEU A 9 -18.60 -24.54 -3.32
N SER A 10 -18.74 -25.57 -2.48
CA SER A 10 -19.82 -26.56 -2.55
C SER A 10 -21.20 -25.93 -2.33
N SER A 11 -21.28 -24.90 -1.50
CA SER A 11 -22.53 -24.21 -1.17
C SER A 11 -22.99 -23.24 -2.27
N VAL A 12 -22.06 -22.67 -3.05
CA VAL A 12 -22.34 -21.78 -4.20
C VAL A 12 -22.25 -22.47 -5.56
N MET A 13 -22.03 -23.79 -5.57
CA MET A 13 -21.71 -24.59 -6.75
C MET A 13 -22.83 -24.92 -7.76
N PRO A 14 -24.11 -24.51 -7.63
CA PRO A 14 -24.98 -24.51 -8.80
C PRO A 14 -24.30 -23.69 -9.90
N ALA A 15 -24.07 -24.29 -11.08
CA ALA A 15 -23.26 -23.70 -12.15
C ALA A 15 -23.72 -22.28 -12.58
N ARG A 16 -24.99 -21.94 -12.33
CA ARG A 16 -25.59 -20.63 -12.60
C ARG A 16 -25.11 -19.51 -11.67
N THR A 17 -24.54 -19.82 -10.51
CA THR A 17 -24.13 -18.83 -9.50
C THR A 17 -22.61 -18.74 -9.39
N TRP A 18 -21.91 -19.87 -9.43
CA TRP A 18 -20.45 -19.89 -9.26
C TRP A 18 -19.69 -19.15 -10.37
N GLN A 19 -20.02 -19.39 -11.63
CA GLN A 19 -19.29 -18.77 -12.74
C GLN A 19 -19.45 -17.24 -12.75
N PRO A 20 -20.67 -16.67 -12.62
CA PRO A 20 -20.83 -15.22 -12.46
C PRO A 20 -20.12 -14.65 -11.22
N LEU A 21 -20.19 -15.34 -10.08
CA LEU A 21 -19.52 -14.89 -8.85
C LEU A 21 -18.00 -14.88 -9.02
N LYS A 22 -17.42 -15.95 -9.58
CA LYS A 22 -15.99 -16.04 -9.89
C LYS A 22 -15.57 -14.93 -10.84
N TRP A 23 -16.36 -14.64 -11.87
CA TRP A 23 -16.09 -13.55 -12.81
C TRP A 23 -16.16 -12.19 -12.11
N SER A 24 -17.18 -11.96 -11.28
CA SER A 24 -17.30 -10.73 -10.49
C SER A 24 -16.10 -10.53 -9.56
N LEU A 25 -15.65 -11.60 -8.89
CA LEU A 25 -14.46 -11.56 -8.04
C LEU A 25 -13.19 -11.30 -8.86
N HIS A 26 -13.03 -11.94 -10.02
CA HIS A 26 -11.91 -11.68 -10.92
C HIS A 26 -11.88 -10.22 -11.37
N ARG A 27 -13.02 -9.67 -11.81
CA ARG A 27 -13.08 -8.27 -12.24
C ARG A 27 -12.76 -7.32 -11.10
N ALA A 28 -13.36 -7.52 -9.93
CA ALA A 28 -13.18 -6.67 -8.76
C ALA A 28 -11.76 -6.74 -8.16
N LEU A 29 -11.14 -7.93 -8.14
CA LEU A 29 -9.84 -8.15 -7.50
C LEU A 29 -8.65 -8.02 -8.45
N TYR A 30 -8.84 -8.22 -9.76
CA TYR A 30 -7.76 -8.28 -10.75
C TYR A 30 -7.89 -7.27 -11.89
N GLU A 31 -9.07 -7.04 -12.47
CA GLU A 31 -9.19 -6.12 -13.62
C GLU A 31 -9.21 -4.65 -13.19
N ASP A 32 -9.95 -4.32 -12.14
CA ASP A 32 -10.13 -2.93 -11.68
C ASP A 32 -9.46 -2.67 -10.32
N LYS A 33 -8.44 -3.45 -9.96
CA LYS A 33 -7.85 -3.40 -8.60
C LYS A 33 -7.38 -1.99 -8.22
N GLU A 34 -6.56 -1.36 -9.05
CA GLU A 34 -6.03 -0.01 -8.77
C GLU A 34 -7.14 1.04 -8.72
N ALA A 35 -8.08 1.00 -9.66
CA ALA A 35 -9.21 1.92 -9.71
C ALA A 35 -10.13 1.76 -8.49
N SER A 36 -10.37 0.51 -8.07
CA SER A 36 -11.17 0.17 -6.89
C SER A 36 -10.48 0.65 -5.61
N CYS A 37 -9.18 0.41 -5.45
CA CYS A 37 -8.41 0.88 -4.30
C CYS A 37 -8.41 2.41 -4.20
N VAL A 38 -8.19 3.12 -5.32
CA VAL A 38 -8.30 4.59 -5.35
C VAL A 38 -9.71 5.04 -5.00
N GLY A 39 -10.74 4.38 -5.53
CA GLY A 39 -12.13 4.67 -5.20
C GLY A 39 -12.47 4.45 -3.73
N VAL A 40 -11.85 3.48 -3.06
CA VAL A 40 -11.97 3.26 -1.61
C VAL A 40 -11.28 4.39 -0.85
N LEU A 41 -10.06 4.76 -1.25
CA LEU A 41 -9.33 5.89 -0.65
C LEU A 41 -10.11 7.20 -0.73
N GLN A 42 -10.68 7.51 -1.90
CA GLN A 42 -11.49 8.71 -2.09
C GLN A 42 -12.75 8.70 -1.22
N ARG A 43 -13.44 7.57 -1.11
CA ARG A 43 -14.73 7.50 -0.41
C ARG A 43 -14.58 7.46 1.10
N HIS A 44 -13.56 6.76 1.61
CA HIS A 44 -13.46 6.46 3.04
C HIS A 44 -12.29 7.17 3.71
N TYR A 45 -11.26 7.56 2.96
CA TYR A 45 -10.00 8.06 3.51
C TYR A 45 -9.64 9.48 3.06
N ALA A 46 -10.48 10.16 2.26
CA ALA A 46 -10.21 11.53 1.80
C ALA A 46 -10.06 12.55 2.95
N GLY A 47 -10.70 12.30 4.10
CA GLY A 47 -10.59 13.18 5.27
C GLY A 47 -9.28 13.06 6.06
N PHE A 48 -8.46 12.03 5.80
CA PHE A 48 -7.25 11.76 6.57
C PHE A 48 -6.06 12.59 6.08
N ASP A 49 -5.23 13.03 7.02
CA ASP A 49 -4.02 13.81 6.72
C ASP A 49 -2.85 12.94 6.26
N VAL A 50 -2.77 11.72 6.78
CA VAL A 50 -1.72 10.74 6.52
C VAL A 50 -2.35 9.37 6.33
N VAL A 51 -1.96 8.67 5.28
CA VAL A 51 -2.39 7.29 5.00
C VAL A 51 -1.17 6.43 4.71
N PHE A 52 -1.06 5.30 5.40
CA PHE A 52 -0.01 4.32 5.20
C PHE A 52 -0.57 3.15 4.39
N VAL A 53 0.11 2.75 3.31
CA VAL A 53 -0.33 1.66 2.45
C VAL A 53 0.80 0.66 2.28
N GLN A 54 0.55 -0.60 2.65
CA GLN A 54 1.45 -1.72 2.43
C GLN A 54 1.13 -2.44 1.12
N GLU A 55 2.09 -3.20 0.61
CA GLU A 55 1.95 -4.00 -0.61
C GLU A 55 1.48 -3.20 -1.85
N ALA A 56 1.74 -1.90 -1.87
CA ALA A 56 1.37 -1.00 -2.94
C ALA A 56 2.18 -1.31 -4.21
N SER A 57 1.49 -1.45 -5.35
CA SER A 57 2.17 -1.57 -6.63
C SER A 57 2.66 -0.22 -7.15
N GLU A 58 3.70 -0.22 -7.98
CA GLU A 58 4.12 0.99 -8.72
C GLU A 58 2.97 1.62 -9.52
N LYS A 59 2.12 0.78 -10.14
CA LYS A 59 0.93 1.24 -10.87
C LYS A 59 -0.08 1.92 -9.95
N PHE A 60 -0.32 1.35 -8.78
CA PHE A 60 -1.19 1.92 -7.78
C PHE A 60 -0.66 3.26 -7.27
N ALA A 61 0.63 3.34 -6.91
CA ALA A 61 1.25 4.57 -6.44
C ALA A 61 1.15 5.70 -7.48
N ALA A 62 1.42 5.41 -8.75
CA ALA A 62 1.25 6.37 -9.84
C ALA A 62 -0.20 6.81 -10.03
N ARG A 63 -1.16 5.89 -9.88
CA ARG A 63 -2.59 6.20 -10.01
C ARG A 63 -3.11 7.02 -8.82
N ALA A 64 -2.68 6.68 -7.60
CA ALA A 64 -2.99 7.41 -6.38
C ALA A 64 -2.48 8.85 -6.48
N TRP A 65 -1.23 9.03 -6.91
CA TRP A 65 -0.65 10.35 -7.17
C TRP A 65 -1.48 11.18 -8.16
N ALA A 66 -1.97 10.56 -9.23
CA ALA A 66 -2.71 11.27 -10.28
C ALA A 66 -4.18 11.59 -9.93
N CYS A 67 -4.77 10.92 -8.93
CA CYS A 67 -6.22 10.95 -8.69
C CYS A 67 -6.61 11.41 -7.29
N LEU A 68 -5.65 11.61 -6.39
CA LEU A 68 -5.89 11.96 -5.00
C LEU A 68 -5.16 13.27 -4.65
N GLU A 69 -5.69 14.03 -3.71
CA GLU A 69 -5.05 15.26 -3.18
C GLU A 69 -3.96 14.92 -2.15
N PHE A 70 -3.10 13.97 -2.49
CA PHE A 70 -2.03 13.49 -1.64
C PHE A 70 -0.68 13.55 -2.37
N CYS A 71 0.35 13.94 -1.64
CA CYS A 71 1.73 13.63 -1.97
C CYS A 71 1.99 12.16 -1.65
N VAL A 72 2.43 11.36 -2.62
CA VAL A 72 2.78 9.95 -2.45
C VAL A 72 4.29 9.80 -2.26
N LEU A 73 4.68 9.47 -1.03
CA LEU A 73 6.05 9.20 -0.64
C LEU A 73 6.36 7.71 -0.75
N ARG A 74 7.46 7.39 -1.40
CA ARG A 74 7.91 6.03 -1.66
C ARG A 74 9.43 5.93 -1.56
N PRO A 75 9.98 4.79 -1.12
CA PRO A 75 11.42 4.61 -1.03
C PRO A 75 12.07 4.64 -2.41
N ALA A 76 13.32 5.10 -2.49
CA ALA A 76 14.11 5.04 -3.73
C ALA A 76 14.23 3.59 -4.23
N ARG A 77 13.57 3.32 -5.38
CA ARG A 77 13.45 2.06 -6.15
C ARG A 77 13.94 0.77 -5.48
N SER A 78 12.97 -0.14 -5.28
CA SER A 78 13.22 -1.58 -5.22
C SER A 78 13.81 -2.07 -6.54
N ASP A 79 14.77 -2.99 -6.45
CA ASP A 79 15.19 -3.81 -7.57
C ASP A 79 13.94 -4.44 -8.21
N GLY A 80 13.76 -4.26 -9.53
CA GLY A 80 12.52 -4.56 -10.29
C GLY A 80 12.04 -6.02 -10.29
N ARG A 81 12.50 -6.82 -9.33
CA ARG A 81 12.11 -8.18 -8.99
C ARG A 81 10.87 -8.24 -8.09
N ARG A 82 10.61 -7.23 -7.25
CA ARG A 82 9.35 -7.09 -6.48
C ARG A 82 8.57 -5.87 -6.95
N SER A 83 7.29 -6.09 -7.27
CA SER A 83 6.38 -5.05 -7.76
C SER A 83 5.61 -4.34 -6.65
N GLN A 84 5.86 -4.67 -5.38
CA GLN A 84 5.14 -4.19 -4.21
C GLN A 84 6.06 -3.43 -3.25
N MET A 85 5.52 -2.41 -2.57
CA MET A 85 6.23 -1.61 -1.57
C MET A 85 5.28 -1.01 -0.54
N SER A 86 5.84 -0.59 0.59
CA SER A 86 5.24 0.34 1.54
C SER A 86 5.33 1.76 1.01
N ILE A 87 4.22 2.51 1.09
CA ILE A 87 4.17 3.95 0.77
C ILE A 87 3.49 4.73 1.88
N ILE A 88 3.74 6.04 1.90
CA ILE A 88 3.10 6.99 2.79
C ILE A 88 2.44 8.05 1.91
N MET A 89 1.16 8.36 2.15
CA MET A 89 0.45 9.42 1.46
C MET A 89 0.20 10.57 2.44
N LEU A 90 0.58 11.80 2.06
CA LEU A 90 0.39 13.02 2.85
C LEU A 90 -0.56 13.97 2.16
N ARG A 91 -1.56 14.51 2.86
CA ARG A 91 -2.51 15.45 2.27
C ARG A 91 -1.81 16.77 1.92
N LEU A 92 -1.98 17.23 0.68
CA LEU A 92 -1.25 18.38 0.14
C LEU A 92 -1.57 19.71 0.85
N ASP A 93 -2.79 19.86 1.37
CA ASP A 93 -3.23 21.04 2.13
C ASP A 93 -2.70 21.07 3.58
N ARG A 94 -2.09 19.98 4.06
CA ARG A 94 -1.50 19.88 5.41
C ARG A 94 0.01 19.80 5.42
N PHE A 95 0.62 19.26 4.38
CA PHE A 95 2.06 19.02 4.34
C PHE A 95 2.74 19.79 3.21
N VAL A 96 3.97 20.23 3.48
CA VAL A 96 4.84 20.87 2.49
C VAL A 96 5.59 19.77 1.75
N GLU A 97 5.15 19.43 0.54
CA GLU A 97 5.77 18.36 -0.26
C GLU A 97 7.30 18.50 -0.40
N ALA A 98 7.78 19.72 -0.68
CA ALA A 98 9.20 19.99 -0.85
C ALA A 98 10.05 19.78 0.43
N SER A 99 9.41 19.65 1.59
CA SER A 99 10.08 19.33 2.85
C SER A 99 10.27 17.83 3.09
N ALA A 100 9.63 16.98 2.27
CA ALA A 100 9.70 15.55 2.42
C ALA A 100 11.12 15.03 2.10
N ARG A 101 11.73 14.35 3.07
CA ARG A 101 13.06 13.74 2.94
C ARG A 101 12.96 12.24 3.19
N ASP A 102 13.42 11.46 2.20
CA ASP A 102 13.55 10.01 2.33
C ASP A 102 14.69 9.68 3.30
N LEU A 103 14.35 8.98 4.39
CA LEU A 103 15.29 8.47 5.39
C LEU A 103 15.35 6.95 5.38
N THR A 104 14.71 6.29 4.41
CA THR A 104 14.59 4.83 4.36
C THR A 104 15.95 4.15 4.37
N GLY A 105 16.90 4.63 3.54
CA GLY A 105 18.26 4.09 3.48
C GLY A 105 19.01 4.24 4.81
N GLU A 106 18.94 5.42 5.42
CA GLU A 106 19.58 5.71 6.71
C GLU A 106 19.05 4.77 7.82
N VAL A 107 17.75 4.48 7.82
CA VAL A 107 17.16 3.55 8.78
C VAL A 107 17.56 2.11 8.47
N LEU A 108 17.57 1.70 7.19
CA LEU A 108 17.99 0.35 6.81
C LEU A 108 19.44 0.04 7.23
N ASP A 109 20.34 1.02 7.18
CA ASP A 109 21.74 0.87 7.60
C ASP A 109 21.90 0.65 9.11
N LEU A 110 20.93 1.10 9.93
CA LEU A 110 20.91 0.89 11.38
C LEU A 110 20.31 -0.46 11.78
N LEU A 111 19.60 -1.12 10.86
CA LEU A 111 18.88 -2.34 11.13
C LEU A 111 19.76 -3.58 10.92
N PRO A 112 19.50 -4.68 11.65
CA PRO A 112 20.18 -5.95 11.39
C PRO A 112 19.99 -6.39 9.93
N PRO A 113 21.03 -6.94 9.28
CA PRO A 113 20.91 -7.36 7.89
C PRO A 113 19.80 -8.41 7.74
N LYS A 114 18.98 -8.27 6.69
CA LYS A 114 17.85 -9.15 6.34
C LYS A 114 16.66 -9.14 7.33
N CYS A 115 16.58 -8.18 8.25
CA CYS A 115 15.37 -8.06 9.09
C CYS A 115 14.18 -7.41 8.36
N VAL A 116 14.45 -6.71 7.26
CA VAL A 116 13.44 -6.07 6.41
C VAL A 116 13.76 -6.37 4.97
N GLU A 117 12.76 -6.82 4.22
CA GLU A 117 12.90 -7.01 2.78
C GLU A 117 12.81 -5.66 2.05
N LYS A 118 13.44 -5.59 0.88
CA LYS A 118 13.40 -4.37 0.05
C LYS A 118 11.96 -4.02 -0.33
N GLY A 119 11.62 -2.75 -0.14
CA GLY A 119 10.28 -2.23 -0.40
C GLY A 119 9.34 -2.33 0.80
N ASP A 120 9.61 -3.16 1.80
CA ASP A 120 8.68 -3.31 2.94
C ASP A 120 8.76 -2.13 3.93
N LEU A 121 9.84 -1.35 3.91
CA LEU A 121 10.01 -0.14 4.71
C LEU A 121 10.04 1.12 3.85
N CYS A 122 9.33 2.14 4.32
CA CYS A 122 9.34 3.50 3.79
C CYS A 122 9.39 4.46 4.97
N VAL A 123 10.45 5.28 5.07
CA VAL A 123 10.63 6.25 6.16
C VAL A 123 10.88 7.62 5.58
N PHE A 124 10.07 8.58 6.01
CA PHE A 124 10.18 9.97 5.57
C PHE A 124 10.09 10.93 6.74
N GLN A 125 10.88 11.98 6.68
CA GLN A 125 10.64 13.20 7.45
C GLN A 125 9.84 14.17 6.58
N ALA A 126 8.87 14.90 7.15
CA ALA A 126 8.14 15.96 6.47
C ALA A 126 7.73 17.07 7.44
N LEU A 127 7.47 18.26 6.92
CA LEU A 127 6.88 19.37 7.66
C LEU A 127 5.41 19.55 7.27
N SER A 128 4.58 19.83 8.26
CA SER A 128 3.26 20.42 8.01
C SER A 128 3.37 21.90 7.65
N HIS A 129 2.31 22.49 7.07
CA HIS A 129 2.26 23.92 6.73
C HIS A 129 2.36 24.84 7.96
N ASP A 130 2.02 24.35 9.16
CA ASP A 130 2.22 25.10 10.41
C ASP A 130 3.64 24.90 11.01
N GLY A 131 4.54 24.27 10.26
CA GLY A 131 5.95 24.13 10.60
C GLY A 131 6.27 22.99 11.57
N ARG A 132 5.31 22.11 11.89
CA ARG A 132 5.58 20.96 12.78
C ARG A 132 6.31 19.85 12.02
N PRO A 133 7.41 19.32 12.58
CA PRO A 133 8.11 18.20 11.98
C PRO A 133 7.44 16.86 12.32
N PHE A 134 7.38 15.98 11.32
CA PHE A 134 6.91 14.61 11.44
C PHE A 134 8.00 13.65 10.96
N LEU A 135 8.16 12.55 11.68
CA LEU A 135 8.86 11.35 11.23
C LEU A 135 7.82 10.26 11.02
N LEU A 136 7.74 9.74 9.81
CA LEU A 136 6.70 8.82 9.36
C LEU A 136 7.36 7.56 8.84
N ALA A 137 6.86 6.40 9.28
CA ALA A 137 7.37 5.11 8.84
C ALA A 137 6.22 4.17 8.51
N SER A 138 6.21 3.64 7.28
CA SER A 138 5.37 2.52 6.88
C SER A 138 6.24 1.26 6.80
N PHE A 139 5.83 0.21 7.49
CA PHE A 139 6.53 -1.07 7.50
C PHE A 139 5.57 -2.23 7.27
N HIS A 140 5.99 -3.18 6.43
CA HIS A 140 5.30 -4.45 6.21
C HIS A 140 6.12 -5.59 6.80
N GLY A 141 5.59 -6.23 7.85
CA GLY A 141 6.33 -7.22 8.65
C GLY A 141 6.23 -8.66 8.17
N ASP A 142 5.58 -8.95 7.03
CA ASP A 142 5.44 -10.33 6.57
C ASP A 142 6.63 -10.77 5.72
N SER A 143 7.69 -11.18 6.40
CA SER A 143 8.80 -11.92 5.82
C SER A 143 8.44 -13.41 5.64
N GLY A 144 7.44 -13.70 4.80
CA GLY A 144 7.18 -15.04 4.26
C GLY A 144 6.96 -16.15 5.30
N GLY A 145 6.23 -15.86 6.39
CA GLY A 145 5.87 -16.87 7.40
C GLY A 145 7.04 -17.45 8.22
N ARG A 146 8.24 -16.87 8.12
CA ARG A 146 9.35 -17.16 9.05
C ARG A 146 9.32 -16.11 10.13
N GLY A 147 8.54 -16.38 11.19
CA GLY A 147 8.62 -15.61 12.42
C GLY A 147 10.06 -15.59 12.94
N ALA A 148 10.38 -14.52 13.67
CA ALA A 148 11.66 -14.30 14.35
C ALA A 148 12.12 -15.51 15.18
#